data_AF-A0A1T5IDX6-F1
#
_entry.id   AF-A0A1T5IDX6-F1
#
_cell.length_a   1.000
_cell.length_b   1.000
_cell.length_c   1.000
_cell.angle_alpha   90.00
_cell.angle_beta   90.00
_cell.angle_gamma   90.00
#
_symmetry.space_group_name_H-M   'P 1'
#
loop_
_entity.id
_entity.type
_entity.pdbx_description
1 polymer ?
#
loop_
_entity_poly.entity_id
_entity_poly.type
_entity_poly.pdbx_seq_one_letter_code
_entity_poly.pdbx_strand_id
1 'polypeptide(L)'
;MWAALLTGVVLCISIVVFVLLPVLGLIGAADGSTAGALDVPVGSIAAALVVGIGLALVLLALIVATRNGAVAWILAVAAVISTLVVSLWPLVATAFAAVGQADEVIPFIQGLIERFAG
;
A
#
# COMPACT_ATOMS: atom_id res chain seq x y z
N MET A 1 -1.90 -12.66 26.55
CA MET A 1 -1.13 -11.50 26.04
C MET A 1 -0.03 -11.94 25.08
N TRP A 2 0.95 -12.73 25.51
CA TRP A 2 2.08 -13.16 24.67
C TRP A 2 1.68 -13.88 23.38
N ALA A 3 0.69 -14.78 23.46
CA ALA A 3 0.15 -15.43 22.26
C ALA A 3 -0.42 -14.42 21.26
N ALA A 4 -1.26 -13.46 21.72
CA ALA A 4 -1.86 -12.43 20.88
C ALA A 4 -0.81 -11.52 20.21
N LEU A 5 0.24 -11.16 20.97
CA LEU A 5 1.37 -10.39 20.43
C LEU A 5 2.11 -11.18 19.35
N LEU A 6 2.46 -12.44 19.63
CA LEU A 6 3.21 -13.28 18.69
C LEU A 6 2.40 -13.54 17.42
N THR A 7 1.11 -13.86 17.54
CA THR A 7 0.21 -14.01 16.38
C THR A 7 0.04 -12.72 15.61
N GLY A 8 -0.14 -11.58 16.29
CA GLY A 8 -0.29 -10.28 15.66
C GLY A 8 0.96 -9.89 14.87
N VAL A 9 2.14 -10.05 15.46
CA VAL A 9 3.43 -9.80 14.81
C VAL A 9 3.62 -10.71 13.58
N VAL A 10 3.40 -12.01 13.73
CA VAL A 10 3.55 -12.97 12.61
C VAL A 10 2.59 -12.63 11.47
N LEU A 11 1.34 -12.28 11.76
CA LEU A 11 0.38 -11.88 10.73
C LEU A 11 0.78 -10.57 10.04
N CYS A 12 1.20 -9.56 10.79
CA CYS A 12 1.65 -8.30 10.20
C CYS A 12 2.88 -8.50 9.30
N ILE A 13 3.87 -9.28 9.74
CA ILE A 13 5.04 -9.64 8.92
C ILE A 13 4.59 -10.39 7.66
N SER A 14 3.68 -11.36 7.82
CA SER A 14 3.17 -12.14 6.69
C SER A 14 2.47 -11.25 5.66
N ILE A 15 1.67 -10.27 6.09
CA ILE A 15 1.04 -9.31 5.18
C ILE A 15 2.09 -8.48 4.44
N VAL A 16 3.11 -7.99 5.14
CA VAL A 16 4.18 -7.22 4.49
C VAL A 16 4.92 -8.06 3.45
N VAL A 17 5.26 -9.30 3.79
CA VAL A 17 6.04 -10.20 2.92
C VAL A 17 5.23 -10.72 1.73
N PHE A 18 3.98 -11.13 1.94
CA PHE A 18 3.18 -11.80 0.91
C PHE A 18 2.20 -10.89 0.18
N VAL A 19 1.95 -9.68 0.68
CA VAL A 19 1.03 -8.72 0.03
C VAL A 19 1.78 -7.47 -0.38
N LEU A 20 2.35 -6.73 0.58
CA LEU A 20 2.92 -5.42 0.29
C LEU A 20 4.15 -5.50 -0.61
N LEU A 21 5.11 -6.36 -0.29
CA LEU A 21 6.35 -6.51 -1.08
C LEU A 21 6.07 -6.93 -2.53
N PRO A 22 5.23 -7.95 -2.79
CA PRO A 22 4.81 -8.30 -4.15
C PRO A 22 4.11 -7.15 -4.86
N VAL A 23 3.20 -6.43 -4.19
CA VAL A 23 2.51 -5.26 -4.75
C VAL A 23 3.51 -4.18 -5.18
N LEU A 24 4.44 -3.81 -4.31
CA LEU A 24 5.48 -2.83 -4.64
C LEU A 24 6.40 -3.32 -5.76
N GLY A 25 6.70 -4.62 -5.80
CA GLY A 25 7.45 -5.25 -6.87
C GLY A 25 6.74 -5.18 -8.22
N LEU A 26 5.43 -5.45 -8.25
CA LEU A 26 4.60 -5.31 -9.45
C LEU A 26 4.55 -3.87 -9.96
N ILE A 27 4.37 -2.91 -9.04
CA ILE A 27 4.36 -1.47 -9.35
C ILE A 27 5.71 -1.05 -9.93
N GLY A 28 6.82 -1.41 -9.28
CA GLY A 28 8.17 -1.09 -9.76
C GLY A 28 8.50 -1.74 -11.11
N ALA A 29 8.03 -2.97 -11.35
CA ALA A 29 8.19 -3.64 -12.64
C ALA A 29 7.39 -2.94 -13.76
N ALA A 30 6.16 -2.49 -13.46
CA ALA A 30 5.33 -1.75 -14.40
C ALA A 30 5.96 -0.40 -14.76
N ASP A 31 6.41 0.35 -13.75
CA ASP A 31 7.10 1.62 -13.94
C ASP A 31 8.39 1.46 -14.77
N GLY A 32 9.23 0.48 -14.42
CA GLY A 32 10.43 0.14 -15.19
C GLY A 32 10.15 -0.28 -16.64
N SER A 33 9.04 -0.99 -16.89
CA SER A 33 8.63 -1.40 -18.25
C SER A 33 8.13 -0.24 -19.12
N THR A 34 7.67 0.85 -18.50
CA THR A 34 7.21 2.06 -19.18
C THR A 34 8.30 3.14 -19.25
N ALA A 35 9.55 2.78 -18.94
CA ALA A 35 10.70 3.70 -18.89
C ALA A 35 10.47 4.93 -17.99
N GLY A 36 9.74 4.78 -16.87
CA GLY A 36 9.46 5.89 -15.97
C GLY A 36 8.36 6.83 -16.47
N ALA A 37 7.61 6.45 -17.51
CA ALA A 37 6.51 7.27 -17.99
C ALA A 37 5.35 7.31 -16.99
N LEU A 38 5.20 6.29 -16.14
CA LEU A 38 4.17 6.22 -15.11
C LEU A 38 4.60 7.06 -13.89
N ASP A 39 3.95 8.20 -13.67
CA ASP A 39 4.26 9.06 -12.52
C ASP A 39 3.71 8.46 -11.21
N VAL A 40 4.40 7.44 -10.69
CA VAL A 40 4.01 6.74 -9.47
C VAL A 40 4.19 7.69 -8.27
N PRO A 41 3.14 7.96 -7.47
CA PRO A 41 3.20 8.92 -6.37
C PRO A 41 3.91 8.33 -5.14
N VAL A 42 5.21 8.07 -5.27
CA VAL A 42 6.07 7.41 -4.26
C VAL A 42 6.05 8.11 -2.91
N GLY A 43 5.94 9.45 -2.89
CA GLY A 43 5.84 10.23 -1.66
C GLY A 43 4.57 9.91 -0.87
N SER A 44 3.42 9.79 -1.57
CA SER A 44 2.15 9.42 -0.93
C SER A 44 2.16 7.99 -0.39
N ILE A 45 2.79 7.08 -1.14
CA ILE A 45 2.94 5.67 -0.77
C ILE A 45 3.83 5.55 0.47
N ALA A 46 4.98 6.22 0.48
CA ALA A 46 5.89 6.23 1.62
C ALA A 46 5.24 6.83 2.87
N ALA A 47 4.53 7.96 2.75
CA ALA A 47 3.83 8.57 3.87
C ALA A 47 2.77 7.64 4.47
N ALA A 48 1.94 7.01 3.62
CA ALA A 48 0.93 6.05 4.07
C ALA A 48 1.54 4.83 4.76
N LEU A 49 2.66 4.31 4.23
CA LEU A 49 3.39 3.21 4.84
C LEU A 49 3.94 3.56 6.22
N VAL A 50 4.58 4.73 6.35
CA VAL A 50 5.14 5.20 7.62
C VAL A 50 4.05 5.35 8.68
N VAL A 51 2.96 6.03 8.34
CA VAL A 51 1.83 6.24 9.28
C VAL A 51 1.17 4.91 9.64
N GLY A 52 0.93 4.07 8.64
CA GLY A 52 0.21 2.81 8.78
C GLY A 52 0.93 1.73 9.55
N ILE A 53 2.18 1.47 9.18
CA ILE A 53 3.05 0.52 9.89
C ILE A 53 3.38 1.09 11.27
N GLY A 54 3.62 2.39 11.37
CA GLY A 54 3.83 3.06 12.66
C GLY A 54 2.66 2.83 13.63
N LEU A 55 1.42 3.00 13.16
CA LEU A 55 0.22 2.73 13.96
C LEU A 55 0.13 1.26 14.38
N ALA A 56 0.39 0.32 13.46
CA ALA A 56 0.40 -1.11 13.78
C ALA A 56 1.45 -1.45 14.85
N LEU A 57 2.65 -0.88 14.76
CA LEU A 57 3.70 -1.06 15.76
C LEU A 57 3.32 -0.50 17.13
N VAL A 58 2.67 0.68 17.17
CA VAL A 58 2.16 1.26 18.42
C VAL A 58 1.11 0.34 19.05
N LEU A 59 0.16 -0.17 18.26
CA LEU A 59 -0.87 -1.09 18.75
C LEU A 59 -0.27 -2.40 19.30
N LEU A 60 0.72 -2.97 18.61
CA LEU A 60 1.45 -4.14 19.10
C LEU A 60 2.25 -3.84 20.37
N ALA A 61 2.90 -2.68 20.46
CA ALA A 61 3.63 -2.27 21.66
C ALA A 61 2.70 -2.11 22.87
N LEU A 62 1.49 -1.58 22.66
CA LEU A 62 0.47 -1.44 23.72
C LEU A 62 0.05 -2.80 24.31
N ILE A 63 0.16 -3.89 23.55
CA ILE A 63 -0.13 -5.24 24.07
C ILE A 63 0.77 -5.60 25.25
N VAL A 64 2.04 -5.17 25.23
CA VAL A 64 3.02 -5.42 26.29
C VAL A 64 2.62 -4.72 27.59
N ALA A 65 1.97 -3.56 27.49
CA ALA A 65 1.48 -2.81 28.65
C ALA A 65 0.16 -3.36 29.22
N THR A 66 -0.62 -4.12 28.45
CA THR A 66 -1.91 -4.67 28.89
C THR A 66 -1.80 -5.98 29.65
N ARG A 67 -2.46 -6.05 30.82
CA ARG A 67 -2.63 -7.30 31.59
C ARG A 67 -3.89 -8.09 31.21
N ASN A 68 -4.82 -7.48 30.48
CA ASN A 68 -6.07 -8.11 30.06
C ASN A 68 -5.90 -8.84 28.72
N GLY A 69 -6.17 -10.15 28.70
CA GLY A 69 -6.07 -10.99 27.51
C GLY A 69 -7.02 -10.58 26.38
N ALA A 70 -8.24 -10.15 26.69
CA ALA A 70 -9.21 -9.74 25.66
C ALA A 70 -8.77 -8.45 24.95
N VAL A 71 -8.29 -7.47 25.71
CA VAL A 71 -7.78 -6.20 25.15
C VAL A 71 -6.56 -6.45 24.26
N ALA A 72 -5.65 -7.34 24.66
CA ALA A 72 -4.50 -7.73 23.85
C ALA A 72 -4.90 -8.30 22.47
N TRP A 73 -5.97 -9.08 22.40
CA TRP A 73 -6.48 -9.61 21.12
C TRP A 73 -7.11 -8.54 20.25
N ILE A 74 -7.88 -7.62 20.83
CA ILE A 74 -8.46 -6.49 20.09
C ILE A 74 -7.35 -5.63 19.47
N LEU A 75 -6.30 -5.32 20.25
CA LEU A 75 -5.15 -4.56 19.77
C LEU A 75 -4.39 -5.30 18.66
N ALA A 76 -4.23 -6.62 18.77
CA ALA A 76 -3.60 -7.43 17.73
C ALA A 76 -4.41 -7.42 16.43
N VAL A 77 -5.73 -7.58 16.51
CA VAL A 77 -6.62 -7.51 15.34
C VAL A 77 -6.60 -6.11 14.71
N ALA A 78 -6.63 -5.06 15.53
CA ALA A 78 -6.54 -3.68 15.04
C ALA A 78 -5.20 -3.42 14.32
N ALA A 79 -4.08 -3.95 14.82
CA ALA A 79 -2.78 -3.85 14.15
C ALA A 79 -2.77 -4.57 12.79
N VAL A 80 -3.38 -5.76 12.71
CA VAL A 80 -3.52 -6.51 11.45
C VAL A 80 -4.38 -5.75 10.45
N ILE A 81 -5.53 -5.20 10.87
CA ILE A 81 -6.41 -4.40 10.02
C ILE A 81 -5.66 -3.15 9.52
N SER A 82 -4.96 -2.43 10.40
CA SER A 82 -4.14 -1.29 10.01
C SER A 82 -3.12 -1.66 8.93
N THR A 83 -2.43 -2.77 9.11
CA THR A 83 -1.42 -3.26 8.15
C THR A 83 -2.05 -3.62 6.79
N LEU A 84 -3.24 -4.23 6.79
CA LEU A 84 -3.98 -4.54 5.55
C LEU A 84 -4.42 -3.29 4.81
N VAL A 85 -5.06 -2.34 5.50
CA VAL A 85 -5.57 -1.10 4.89
C VAL A 85 -4.42 -0.33 4.23
N VAL A 86 -3.29 -0.27 4.89
CA VAL A 86 -2.10 0.43 4.39
C VAL A 86 -1.47 -0.29 3.20
N SER A 87 -1.53 -1.63 3.19
CA SER A 87 -1.05 -2.44 2.05
C SER A 87 -1.90 -2.25 0.78
N LEU A 88 -3.14 -1.79 0.91
CA LEU A 88 -4.01 -1.48 -0.23
C LEU A 88 -3.72 -0.11 -0.86
N TRP A 89 -3.17 0.83 -0.09
CA TRP A 89 -2.92 2.20 -0.56
C TRP A 89 -2.02 2.29 -1.82
N PRO A 90 -0.90 1.55 -1.92
CA PRO A 90 -0.09 1.56 -3.14
C PRO A 90 -0.88 1.18 -4.39
N LEU A 91 -1.77 0.19 -4.29
CA LEU A 91 -2.64 -0.23 -5.40
C LEU A 91 -3.56 0.90 -5.84
N VAL A 92 -4.20 1.57 -4.88
CA VAL A 92 -5.13 2.67 -5.15
C VAL A 92 -4.40 3.88 -5.74
N ALA A 93 -3.26 4.26 -5.15
CA ALA A 93 -2.48 5.40 -5.59
C ALA A 93 -1.94 5.21 -7.03
N THR A 94 -1.47 4.01 -7.35
CA THR A 94 -0.99 3.67 -8.69
C THR A 94 -2.11 3.58 -9.72
N ALA A 95 -3.27 3.08 -9.34
CA ALA A 95 -4.44 3.07 -10.23
C ALA A 95 -4.86 4.49 -10.62
N PHE A 96 -4.87 5.44 -9.67
CA PHE A 96 -5.18 6.83 -9.97
C PHE A 96 -4.13 7.50 -10.87
N ALA A 97 -2.85 7.22 -10.65
CA ALA A 97 -1.78 7.71 -11.52
C ALA A 97 -1.94 7.19 -12.96
N ALA A 98 -2.25 5.90 -13.12
CA ALA A 98 -2.49 5.30 -14.42
C ALA A 98 -3.67 5.92 -15.17
N VAL A 99 -4.75 6.28 -14.46
CA VAL A 99 -5.91 6.97 -15.05
C VAL A 99 -5.52 8.38 -15.52
N GLY A 100 -4.80 9.15 -14.70
CA GLY A 100 -4.32 10.48 -15.10
C GLY A 100 -3.46 10.43 -16.36
N GLN A 101 -2.55 9.46 -16.44
CA GLN A 101 -1.73 9.23 -17.64
C GLN A 101 -2.58 8.92 -18.88
N ALA A 102 -3.58 8.06 -18.75
CA ALA A 102 -4.44 7.68 -19.86
C ALA A 102 -5.24 8.88 -20.40
N ASP A 103 -5.69 9.77 -19.50
CA ASP A 103 -6.43 10.98 -19.85
C ASP A 103 -5.60 11.94 -20.72
N GLU A 104 -4.27 11.95 -20.55
CA GLU A 104 -3.37 12.81 -21.33
C GLU A 104 -2.94 12.18 -22.67
N VAL A 105 -2.89 10.84 -22.76
CA VAL A 105 -2.52 10.12 -23.99
C VAL A 105 -3.65 10.11 -25.03
N ILE A 106 -4.91 10.00 -24.59
CA ILE A 106 -6.08 10.00 -25.48
C ILE A 106 -6.13 11.23 -26.42
N PRO A 107 -6.05 12.48 -25.92
CA PRO A 107 -6.10 13.66 -26.78
C PRO A 107 -4.89 13.80 -27.70
N PHE A 108 -3.70 13.30 -27.32
CA PHE A 108 -2.53 13.26 -28.19
C PHE A 108 -2.78 12.39 -29.43
N ILE A 109 -3.35 11.19 -29.25
CA ILE A 109 -3.69 10.30 -30.36
C ILE A 109 -4.77 10.93 -31.24
N GLN A 110 -5.78 11.57 -30.64
CA GLN A 110 -6.83 12.28 -31.39
C GLN A 110 -6.24 13.40 -32.26
N GLY A 111 -5.31 14.20 -31.73
CA GLY A 111 -4.63 15.25 -32.50
C GLY A 111 -3.76 14.72 -33.65
N LEU A 112 -3.17 13.54 -33.51
CA LEU A 112 -2.46 12.87 -34.61
C LEU A 112 -3.43 12.40 -35.70
N ILE A 113 -4.55 11.79 -35.31
CA ILE A 113 -5.57 11.33 -36.26
C ILE A 113 -6.11 12.52 -37.06
N GLU A 114 -6.47 13.63 -36.41
CA GLU A 114 -6.94 14.84 -37.08
C GLU A 114 -5.91 15.40 -38.07
N ARG A 115 -4.62 15.34 -37.73
CA ARG A 115 -3.54 15.88 -38.56
C ARG A 115 -3.20 15.03 -39.79
N PHE A 116 -3.52 13.74 -39.79
CA PHE A 116 -3.28 12.84 -40.92
C PHE A 116 -4.56 12.47 -41.70
N ALA A 117 -5.74 12.65 -41.12
CA ALA A 117 -7.03 12.41 -41.78
C ALA A 117 -7.63 13.68 -42.43
N GLY A 118 -7.09 14.87 -42.13
CA GLY A 118 -7.36 16.14 -42.83
C GLY A 118 -6.28 16.48 -43.84
#